data_AF-A0A411MJ86-F1
#
_entry.id   AF-A0A411MJ86-F1
#
_cell.length_a   1.000
_cell.length_b   1.000
_cell.length_c   1.000
_cell.angle_alpha   90.00
_cell.angle_beta   90.00
_cell.angle_gamma   90.00
#
_symmetry.space_group_name_H-M   'P 1'
#
loop_
_entity.id
_entity.type
_entity.pdbx_description
1 polymer ?
#
loop_
_entity_poly.entity_id
_entity_poly.type
_entity_poly.pdbx_seq_one_letter_code
_entity_poly.pdbx_strand_id
1 'polypeptide(L)'
;MKTQKTCVGDIVLIPIPEGYKPAKVLYVSQRYKDVILLGVYKDSVSAREMPSGLPGDFELLVYTSKVPVKRQRWHAVGNEQLRPAQTGLDVRLVAGEVWQGDNHLGVATVVDRLKLHEMLVMGATLLEKKAAALN
;
A
#
# COMPACT_ATOMS: atom_id res chain seq x y z
N MET A 1 2.25 15.66 20.48
CA MET A 1 3.11 14.80 19.63
C MET A 1 2.70 15.03 18.18
N LYS A 2 3.59 15.51 17.30
CA LYS A 2 3.22 15.82 15.91
C LYS A 2 2.91 14.54 15.16
N THR A 3 1.67 14.37 14.70
CA THR A 3 1.26 13.27 13.83
C THR A 3 2.05 13.38 12.53
N GLN A 4 2.97 12.45 12.27
CA GLN A 4 3.72 12.43 11.02
C GLN A 4 2.73 12.25 9.86
N LYS A 5 2.80 13.16 8.88
CA LYS A 5 1.96 13.10 7.68
C LYS A 5 2.44 11.92 6.84
N THR A 6 1.58 10.94 6.59
CA THR A 6 1.86 9.86 5.64
C THR A 6 2.01 10.42 4.23
N CYS A 7 3.12 10.09 3.59
CA CYS A 7 3.52 10.52 2.26
C CYS A 7 3.80 9.32 1.35
N VAL A 8 3.82 9.56 0.04
CA VAL A 8 4.27 8.54 -0.93
C VAL A 8 5.75 8.23 -0.69
N GLY A 9 6.11 6.95 -0.80
CA GLY A 9 7.44 6.44 -0.52
C GLY A 9 7.68 6.04 0.94
N ASP A 10 6.78 6.38 1.87
CA ASP A 10 6.93 5.98 3.27
C ASP A 10 6.97 4.47 3.39
N ILE A 11 7.93 3.96 4.18
CA ILE A 11 8.00 2.56 4.57
C ILE A 11 7.33 2.38 5.92
N VAL A 12 6.35 1.49 5.95
CA VAL A 12 5.61 1.11 7.15
C VAL A 12 5.81 -0.36 7.44
N LEU A 13 5.96 -0.69 8.71
CA LEU A 13 6.03 -2.06 9.21
C LEU A 13 4.67 -2.48 9.71
N ILE A 14 4.06 -3.46 9.05
CA ILE A 14 2.79 -4.09 9.43
C ILE A 14 3.12 -5.21 10.41
N PRO A 15 2.59 -5.20 11.65
CA PRO A 15 2.87 -6.24 12.62
C PRO A 15 2.27 -7.58 12.18
N ILE A 16 3.05 -8.64 12.30
CA ILE A 16 2.67 -10.04 12.09
C ILE A 16 3.20 -10.87 13.27
N PRO A 17 2.75 -12.12 13.49
CA PRO A 17 3.17 -12.90 14.65
C PRO A 17 4.70 -13.08 14.79
N GLU A 18 5.39 -13.24 13.66
CA GLU A 18 6.84 -13.50 13.56
C GLU A 18 7.70 -12.21 13.52
N GLY A 19 7.08 -11.03 13.60
CA GLY A 19 7.77 -9.75 13.46
C GLY A 19 6.96 -8.74 12.66
N TYR A 20 7.50 -8.28 11.54
CA TYR A 20 6.88 -7.27 10.70
C TYR A 20 6.96 -7.60 9.22
N LYS A 21 5.90 -7.25 8.49
CA LYS A 21 5.93 -7.22 7.03
C LYS A 21 6.10 -5.77 6.56
N PRO A 22 7.23 -5.43 5.91
CA PRO A 22 7.40 -4.10 5.34
C PRO A 22 6.39 -3.85 4.22
N ALA A 23 5.92 -2.61 4.12
CA ALA A 23 5.13 -2.13 3.01
C ALA A 23 5.53 -0.70 2.64
N LYS A 24 5.47 -0.37 1.36
CA LYS A 24 5.70 0.98 0.84
C LYS A 24 4.38 1.66 0.51
N VAL A 25 4.24 2.92 0.90
CA VAL A 25 3.11 3.76 0.47
C VAL A 25 3.32 4.17 -0.99
N LEU A 26 2.52 3.61 -1.89
CA LEU A 26 2.60 3.89 -3.33
C LEU A 26 1.74 5.08 -3.73
N TYR A 27 0.65 5.30 -3.02
CA TYR A 27 -0.29 6.36 -3.31
C TYR A 27 -0.99 6.86 -2.05
N VAL A 28 -1.26 8.17 -1.99
CA VAL A 28 -2.06 8.80 -0.93
C VAL A 28 -3.17 9.59 -1.59
N SER A 29 -4.42 9.14 -1.38
CA SER A 29 -5.59 9.80 -1.94
C SER A 29 -5.79 11.18 -1.30
N GLN A 30 -6.07 12.17 -2.16
CA GLN A 30 -6.53 13.50 -1.81
C GLN A 30 -8.06 13.58 -1.81
N ARG A 31 -8.74 12.74 -2.60
CA ARG A 31 -10.21 12.66 -2.72
C ARG A 31 -10.84 11.84 -1.60
N TYR A 32 -10.31 10.65 -1.33
CA TYR A 32 -10.83 9.75 -0.30
C TYR A 32 -10.00 9.88 0.97
N LYS A 33 -10.63 10.46 2.00
CA LYS A 33 -9.96 10.74 3.27
C LYS A 33 -9.34 9.46 3.84
N ASP A 34 -8.07 9.60 4.20
CA ASP A 34 -7.29 8.55 4.83
C ASP A 34 -7.03 7.30 3.97
N VAL A 35 -7.37 7.28 2.69
CA VAL A 35 -7.07 6.14 1.81
C VAL A 35 -5.64 6.23 1.27
N ILE A 36 -4.93 5.10 1.35
CA ILE A 36 -3.60 4.90 0.79
C ILE A 36 -3.55 3.59 0.00
N LEU A 37 -2.66 3.51 -0.98
CA LEU A 37 -2.23 2.25 -1.59
C LEU A 37 -0.92 1.82 -0.94
N LEU A 38 -0.89 0.57 -0.48
CA LEU A 38 0.33 -0.09 -0.04
C LEU A 38 0.77 -1.12 -1.05
N GLY A 39 2.07 -1.15 -1.33
CA GLY A 39 2.76 -2.32 -1.86
C GLY A 39 3.40 -3.06 -0.69
N VAL A 40 2.91 -4.25 -0.38
CA VAL A 40 3.44 -5.10 0.68
C VAL A 40 4.52 -6.01 0.10
N TYR A 41 5.68 -6.00 0.74
CA TYR A 41 6.81 -6.83 0.33
C TYR A 41 6.60 -8.29 0.74
N LYS A 42 7.34 -9.17 0.07
CA LYS A 42 7.34 -10.61 0.37
C LYS A 42 8.02 -10.92 1.69
N ASP A 43 9.23 -10.40 1.90
CA ASP A 43 10.07 -10.74 3.04
C ASP A 43 9.59 -10.09 4.34
N SER A 44 9.74 -10.78 5.47
CA SER A 44 9.52 -10.24 6.81
C SER A 44 10.81 -9.77 7.46
N VAL A 45 10.69 -8.86 8.42
CA VAL A 45 11.79 -8.35 9.25
C VAL A 45 11.43 -8.47 10.72
N SER A 46 12.43 -8.71 11.57
CA SER A 46 12.26 -8.83 13.02
C SER A 46 12.42 -7.50 13.75
N ALA A 47 13.24 -6.60 13.20
CA ALA A 47 13.55 -5.31 13.80
C ALA A 47 12.55 -4.22 13.39
N ARG A 48 12.27 -3.30 14.32
CA ARG A 48 11.42 -2.12 14.08
C ARG A 48 12.25 -0.96 13.52
N GLU A 49 12.96 -1.21 12.43
CA GLU A 49 13.83 -0.26 11.76
C GLU A 49 13.70 -0.35 10.24
N MET A 50 14.27 0.61 9.52
CA MET A 50 14.27 0.62 8.07
C MET A 50 15.13 -0.55 7.55
N PRO A 51 14.57 -1.47 6.73
CA PRO A 51 15.36 -2.55 6.15
C PRO A 51 16.46 -2.00 5.23
N SER A 52 17.65 -2.58 5.30
CA SER A 52 18.82 -2.16 4.50
C SER A 52 18.69 -2.44 3.00
N GLY A 53 17.74 -3.30 2.61
CA GLY A 53 17.40 -3.59 1.23
C GLY A 53 15.93 -3.99 1.11
N LEU A 54 15.21 -3.34 0.19
CA LEU A 54 13.84 -3.71 -0.19
C LEU A 54 13.83 -4.08 -1.67
N PRO A 55 13.13 -5.16 -2.06
CA PRO A 55 13.04 -5.56 -3.45
C PRO A 55 12.29 -4.52 -4.29
N GLY A 56 12.38 -4.64 -5.62
CA GLY A 56 11.66 -3.76 -6.55
C GLY A 56 10.15 -4.01 -6.57
N ASP A 57 9.76 -5.25 -6.35
CA ASP A 57 8.40 -5.73 -6.56
C ASP A 57 7.65 -5.94 -5.25
N PHE A 58 6.32 -6.03 -5.36
CA PHE A 58 5.41 -6.24 -4.24
C PHE A 58 4.66 -7.54 -4.43
N GLU A 59 4.49 -8.30 -3.35
CA GLU A 59 3.69 -9.52 -3.36
C GLU A 59 2.18 -9.18 -3.32
N LEU A 60 1.84 -8.03 -2.73
CA LEU A 60 0.45 -7.59 -2.60
C LEU A 60 0.33 -6.08 -2.79
N LEU A 61 -0.58 -5.67 -3.68
CA LEU A 61 -1.07 -4.30 -3.76
C LEU A 61 -2.42 -4.20 -3.05
N VAL A 62 -2.56 -3.25 -2.13
CA VAL A 62 -3.77 -3.14 -1.33
C VAL A 62 -4.10 -1.70 -0.97
N TYR A 63 -5.33 -1.28 -1.27
CA TYR A 63 -5.88 -0.05 -0.74
C TYR A 63 -6.32 -0.26 0.70
N THR A 64 -5.98 0.67 1.57
CA THR A 64 -6.35 0.63 2.99
C THR A 64 -6.42 2.02 3.58
N SER A 65 -6.83 2.12 4.84
CA SER A 65 -6.78 3.38 5.57
C SER A 65 -5.37 3.62 6.15
N LYS A 66 -4.89 4.86 6.18
CA LYS A 66 -3.68 5.27 6.91
C LYS A 66 -3.88 5.44 8.42
N VAL A 67 -5.09 5.17 8.93
CA VAL A 67 -5.39 5.22 10.37
C VAL A 67 -4.46 4.35 11.23
N PRO A 68 -4.10 3.10 10.84
CA PRO A 68 -3.15 2.28 11.61
C PRO A 68 -1.77 2.92 11.75
N VAL A 69 -1.29 3.62 10.71
CA VAL A 69 -0.03 4.39 10.74
C VAL A 69 -0.18 5.59 11.69
N LYS A 70 -1.25 6.37 11.55
CA LYS A 70 -1.52 7.53 12.43
C LYS A 70 -1.62 7.16 13.91
N ARG A 71 -2.18 5.98 14.20
CA ARG A 71 -2.34 5.44 15.56
C ARG A 71 -1.13 4.63 16.04
N GLN A 72 -0.03 4.61 15.27
CA GLN A 72 1.21 3.89 15.57
C GLN A 72 1.03 2.37 15.76
N ARG A 73 -0.09 1.80 15.29
CA ARG A 73 -0.30 0.35 15.18
C ARG A 73 0.65 -0.23 14.13
N TRP A 74 0.84 0.49 13.03
CA TRP A 74 1.91 0.23 12.06
C TRP A 74 3.02 1.26 12.26
N HIS A 75 4.26 0.82 12.08
CA HIS A 75 5.42 1.65 12.39
C HIS A 75 5.99 2.26 11.12
N ALA A 76 5.89 3.57 10.95
CA ALA A 76 6.63 4.28 9.91
C ALA A 76 8.12 4.31 10.28
N VAL A 77 8.98 3.76 9.43
CA VAL A 77 10.42 3.57 9.73
C VAL A 77 11.35 4.28 8.78
N GLY A 78 10.84 4.82 7.67
CA GLY A 78 11.64 5.56 6.71
C GLY A 78 10.84 6.00 5.50
N ASN A 79 11.53 6.55 4.52
CA ASN A 79 10.97 6.92 3.23
C ASN A 79 11.98 6.56 2.14
N GLU A 80 11.51 5.93 1.06
CA GLU A 80 12.29 5.65 -0.13
C GLU A 80 11.46 6.06 -1.35
N GLN A 81 12.04 6.87 -2.24
CA GLN A 81 11.38 7.30 -3.47
C GLN A 81 10.89 6.08 -4.28
N LEU A 82 9.77 6.26 -4.98
CA LEU A 82 9.27 5.24 -5.88
C LEU A 82 10.27 5.00 -7.01
N ARG A 83 10.60 3.74 -7.24
CA ARG A 83 11.40 3.32 -8.40
C ARG A 83 10.53 3.38 -9.67
N PRO A 84 11.10 3.46 -10.88
CA PRO A 84 10.32 3.51 -12.12
C PRO A 84 9.30 2.38 -12.26
N ALA A 85 9.68 1.15 -11.91
CA ALA A 85 8.77 -0.01 -11.93
C ALA A 85 7.60 0.07 -10.93
N GLN A 86 7.69 0.95 -9.93
CA GLN A 86 6.68 1.13 -8.89
C GLN A 86 5.68 2.26 -9.24
N THR A 87 5.92 2.96 -10.35
CA THR A 87 5.03 4.03 -10.84
C THR A 87 3.84 3.46 -11.59
N GLY A 88 2.66 4.07 -11.42
CA GLY A 88 1.44 3.65 -12.13
C GLY A 88 0.78 2.38 -11.59
N LEU A 89 1.27 1.82 -10.48
CA LEU A 89 0.65 0.66 -9.82
C LEU A 89 -0.71 1.00 -9.17
N ASP A 90 -1.09 2.27 -9.15
CA ASP A 90 -2.36 2.80 -8.65
C ASP A 90 -3.48 2.86 -9.72
N VAL A 91 -3.20 2.36 -10.93
CA VAL A 91 -4.20 2.16 -11.99
C VAL A 91 -5.09 0.95 -11.64
N ARG A 92 -6.41 1.18 -11.61
CA ARG A 92 -7.38 0.18 -11.14
C ARG A 92 -8.79 0.43 -11.67
N LEU A 93 -9.68 -0.50 -11.38
CA LEU A 93 -11.11 -0.40 -11.64
C LEU A 93 -11.85 0.08 -10.38
N VAL A 94 -12.82 0.97 -10.58
CA VAL A 94 -13.79 1.38 -9.55
C VAL A 94 -15.16 1.41 -10.19
N ALA A 95 -16.04 0.48 -9.81
CA ALA A 95 -17.41 0.39 -10.33
C ALA A 95 -17.49 0.38 -11.88
N GLY A 96 -16.53 -0.30 -12.54
CA GLY A 96 -16.48 -0.38 -13.99
C GLY A 96 -15.84 0.81 -14.72
N GLU A 97 -15.23 1.74 -13.98
CA GLU A 97 -14.44 2.86 -14.51
C GLU A 97 -12.95 2.69 -14.20
N VAL A 98 -12.08 3.25 -15.03
CA VAL A 98 -10.62 3.24 -14.86
C VAL A 98 -10.19 4.49 -14.10
N TRP A 99 -9.39 4.27 -13.06
CA TRP A 99 -8.85 5.33 -12.21
C TRP A 99 -7.35 5.14 -12.02
N GLN A 100 -6.59 6.23 -12.08
CA GLN A 100 -5.20 6.28 -11.61
C GLN A 100 -5.12 7.26 -10.46
N GLY A 101 -4.84 6.75 -9.26
CA GLY A 101 -4.93 7.56 -8.05
C GLY A 101 -6.35 8.11 -7.88
N ASP A 102 -6.50 9.44 -7.91
CA ASP A 102 -7.79 10.14 -7.85
C ASP A 102 -8.23 10.70 -9.21
N ASN A 103 -7.46 10.42 -10.27
CA ASN A 103 -7.78 10.86 -11.61
C ASN A 103 -8.65 9.80 -12.30
N HIS A 104 -9.85 10.22 -12.72
CA HIS A 104 -10.73 9.41 -13.54
C HIS A 104 -10.21 9.41 -14.98
N LEU A 105 -10.01 8.22 -15.56
CA LEU A 105 -9.51 8.05 -16.92
C LEU A 105 -10.62 7.68 -17.92
N GLY A 106 -11.79 7.25 -17.45
CA GLY A 106 -12.95 6.92 -18.28
C GLY A 106 -13.55 5.54 -17.96
N VAL A 107 -14.47 5.10 -18.81
CA VAL A 107 -15.12 3.79 -18.68
C VAL A 107 -14.14 2.66 -19.00
N ALA A 108 -14.15 1.59 -18.21
CA ALA A 108 -13.27 0.44 -18.42
C ALA A 108 -13.66 -0.36 -19.65
N THR A 109 -12.68 -0.56 -20.53
CA THR A 109 -12.77 -1.44 -21.68
C THR A 109 -12.78 -2.91 -21.24
N VAL A 110 -13.08 -3.82 -22.17
CA VAL A 110 -12.97 -5.27 -21.92
C VAL A 110 -11.53 -5.66 -21.55
N VAL A 111 -10.54 -5.03 -22.19
CA VAL A 111 -9.12 -5.30 -21.91
C VAL A 111 -8.75 -4.85 -20.49
N ASP A 112 -9.25 -3.70 -20.04
CA ASP A 112 -9.01 -3.20 -18.68
C ASP A 112 -9.60 -4.17 -17.64
N ARG A 113 -10.82 -4.66 -17.87
CA ARG A 113 -11.50 -5.63 -16.98
C ARG A 113 -10.77 -6.96 -16.83
N LEU A 114 -9.92 -7.32 -17.80
CA LEU A 114 -9.10 -8.52 -17.75
C LEU A 114 -7.75 -8.31 -17.06
N LYS A 115 -7.25 -7.07 -17.01
CA LYS A 115 -5.89 -6.76 -16.57
C LYS A 115 -5.82 -6.03 -15.23
N LEU A 116 -6.82 -5.20 -14.96
CA LEU A 116 -6.83 -4.32 -13.80
C LEU A 116 -7.62 -4.97 -12.66
N HIS A 117 -7.14 -4.74 -11.44
CA HIS A 117 -7.82 -5.17 -10.24
C HIS A 117 -8.93 -4.18 -9.86
N GLU A 118 -9.99 -4.69 -9.23
CA GLU A 118 -11.02 -3.86 -8.60
C GLU A 118 -10.49 -3.21 -7.32
N MET A 119 -10.89 -1.97 -7.07
CA MET A 119 -10.54 -1.26 -5.85
C MET A 119 -11.38 -1.78 -4.68
N LEU A 120 -10.75 -2.58 -3.83
CA LEU A 120 -11.27 -2.95 -2.51
C LEU A 120 -10.42 -2.30 -1.41
N VAL A 121 -11.05 -1.51 -0.55
CA VAL A 121 -10.38 -0.92 0.62
C VAL A 121 -10.42 -1.94 1.76
N MET A 122 -9.25 -2.46 2.13
CA MET A 122 -9.11 -3.49 3.15
C MET A 122 -8.94 -2.90 4.54
N GLY A 123 -9.67 -3.45 5.52
CA GLY A 123 -9.48 -3.12 6.93
C GLY A 123 -8.16 -3.64 7.48
N ALA A 124 -7.57 -2.92 8.44
CA ALA A 124 -6.22 -3.17 8.95
C ALA A 124 -6.01 -4.60 9.47
N THR A 125 -6.96 -5.15 10.23
CA THR A 125 -6.85 -6.52 10.78
C THR A 125 -6.88 -7.60 9.71
N LEU A 126 -7.64 -7.40 8.63
CA LEU A 126 -7.63 -8.33 7.51
C LEU A 126 -6.31 -8.22 6.73
N LEU A 127 -5.80 -7.01 6.56
CA LEU A 127 -4.53 -6.77 5.90
C LEU A 127 -3.37 -7.41 6.67
N GLU A 128 -3.32 -7.28 8.00
CA GLU A 128 -2.32 -7.94 8.84
C GLU A 128 -2.35 -9.46 8.69
N LYS A 129 -3.55 -10.06 8.68
CA LYS A 129 -3.71 -11.50 8.41
C LYS A 129 -3.21 -11.90 7.03
N LYS A 130 -3.51 -11.10 6.01
CA LYS A 130 -3.02 -11.35 4.64
C LYS A 130 -1.51 -11.19 4.54
N ALA A 131 -0.95 -10.14 5.14
CA ALA A 131 0.48 -9.90 5.19
C ALA A 131 1.23 -11.03 5.89
N ALA A 132 0.66 -11.59 6.97
CA ALA A 132 1.23 -12.75 7.66
C ALA A 132 1.22 -14.03 6.81
N ALA A 133 0.33 -14.14 5.81
CA ALA A 133 0.22 -15.29 4.92
C ALA A 133 1.10 -15.19 3.66
N LEU A 134 1.81 -14.07 3.45
CA LEU A 134 2.75 -13.92 2.34
C LEU A 134 4.05 -14.68 2.68
N ASN A 135 4.37 -15.70 1.89
CA ASN A 135 5.55 -16.56 2.01
C ASN A 135 6.59 -16.24 0.95
#